data_AF-A0A967Z1F0-F1
#
_entry.id   AF-A0A967Z1F0-F1
#
_cell.length_a   1.000
_cell.length_b   1.000
_cell.length_c   1.000
_cell.angle_alpha   90.00
_cell.angle_beta   90.00
_cell.angle_gamma   90.00
#
_symmetry.space_group_name_H-M   'P 1'
#
loop_
_entity.id
_entity.type
_entity.pdbx_description
1 polymer ?
#
loop_
_entity_poly.entity_id
_entity_poly.type
_entity_poly.pdbx_seq_one_letter_code
_entity_poly.pdbx_strand_id
1 'polypeptide(L)'
;MFTNYLKVAIRNLLKNKLHSGINIAGLAVAFAASIIIFLFARNELTYDAFHKKADSIYLVYKERITPTGTQITRDTWMPMARALVQDYPVIEKAARNWASQSWVEV
;
A
#
# COMPACT_ATOMS: atom_id res chain seq x y z
N MET A 1 -46.01 -4.23 -6.04
CA MET A 1 -46.11 -2.84 -5.53
C MET A 1 -44.81 -2.05 -5.67
N PHE A 2 -43.64 -2.60 -5.32
CA PHE A 2 -42.33 -1.93 -5.50
C PHE A 2 -42.08 -1.39 -6.92
N THR A 3 -42.49 -2.14 -7.94
CA THR A 3 -42.42 -1.75 -9.35
C THR A 3 -43.23 -0.49 -9.67
N ASN A 4 -44.40 -0.29 -9.03
CA ASN A 4 -45.20 0.92 -9.21
C ASN A 4 -44.52 2.13 -8.56
N TYR A 5 -43.96 2.00 -7.36
CA TYR A 5 -43.20 3.08 -6.71
C TYR A 5 -41.97 3.48 -7.54
N LEU A 6 -41.23 2.51 -8.06
CA LEU A 6 -40.08 2.77 -8.93
C LEU A 6 -40.50 3.49 -10.22
N LYS A 7 -41.61 3.07 -10.84
CA LYS A 7 -42.16 3.69 -12.05
C LYS A 7 -42.60 5.15 -11.80
N VAL A 8 -43.22 5.41 -10.65
CA VAL A 8 -43.63 6.77 -10.26
C VAL A 8 -42.41 7.64 -9.96
N ALA A 9 -41.42 7.13 -9.25
CA ALA A 9 -40.18 7.84 -8.94
C ALA A 9 -39.42 8.24 -10.23
N ILE A 10 -39.22 7.30 -11.16
CA ILE A 10 -38.55 7.58 -12.44
C ILE A 10 -39.31 8.65 -13.24
N ARG A 11 -40.65 8.57 -13.29
CA ARG A 11 -41.46 9.58 -13.99
C ARG A 11 -41.32 10.96 -13.35
N ASN A 12 -41.18 11.02 -12.02
CA ASN A 12 -41.01 12.27 -11.30
C ASN A 12 -39.61 12.88 -11.52
N LEU A 13 -38.57 12.04 -11.54
CA LEU A 13 -37.20 12.43 -11.87
C LEU A 13 -37.09 13.01 -13.29
N LEU A 14 -37.76 12.38 -14.26
CA LEU A 14 -37.80 12.84 -15.65
C LEU A 14 -38.64 14.10 -15.85
N LYS A 15 -39.61 14.38 -14.98
CA LYS A 15 -40.43 15.60 -15.02
C LYS A 15 -39.67 16.80 -14.46
N ASN A 16 -38.87 16.59 -13.42
CA ASN A 16 -38.08 17.63 -12.74
C ASN A 16 -36.58 17.51 -13.06
N LYS A 17 -36.22 17.58 -14.36
CA LYS A 17 -34.86 17.25 -14.85
C LYS A 17 -33.75 18.10 -14.24
N LEU A 18 -33.98 19.41 -14.08
CA LEU A 18 -32.98 20.34 -13.54
C LEU A 18 -32.66 20.05 -12.07
N HIS A 19 -33.68 20.01 -11.21
CA HIS A 19 -33.52 19.69 -9.79
C HIS A 19 -32.97 18.28 -9.57
N SER A 20 -33.48 17.29 -10.31
CA SER A 20 -33.00 15.91 -10.20
C SER A 20 -31.56 15.79 -10.68
N GLY A 21 -31.19 16.49 -11.76
CA GLY A 21 -29.83 16.52 -12.30
C GLY A 21 -28.82 17.08 -11.29
N ILE A 22 -29.12 18.23 -10.67
CA ILE A 22 -28.22 18.85 -9.67
C ILE A 22 -28.04 17.93 -8.46
N ASN A 23 -29.13 17.36 -7.93
CA ASN A 23 -29.05 16.48 -6.75
C ASN A 23 -28.30 15.18 -7.03
N ILE A 24 -28.56 14.53 -8.18
CA ILE A 24 -27.88 13.30 -8.56
C ILE A 24 -26.40 13.57 -8.86
N ALA A 25 -26.08 14.65 -9.58
CA ALA A 25 -24.70 15.01 -9.89
C ALA A 25 -23.91 15.35 -8.63
N GLY A 26 -24.47 16.16 -7.72
CA GLY A 26 -23.83 16.49 -6.44
C GLY A 26 -23.57 15.24 -5.60
N LEU A 27 -24.54 14.34 -5.51
CA LEU A 27 -24.40 13.08 -4.81
C LEU A 27 -23.33 12.19 -5.45
N ALA A 28 -23.32 12.07 -6.78
CA ALA A 28 -22.35 11.28 -7.52
C ALA A 28 -20.92 11.79 -7.32
N VAL A 29 -20.72 13.12 -7.36
CA VAL A 29 -19.41 13.74 -7.12
C VAL A 29 -18.94 13.51 -5.69
N ALA A 30 -19.83 13.66 -4.70
CA ALA A 30 -19.48 13.40 -3.29
C ALA A 30 -19.07 11.93 -3.05
N PHE A 31 -19.78 10.98 -3.65
CA PHE A 31 -19.40 9.57 -3.59
C PHE A 31 -18.09 9.29 -4.33
N ALA A 32 -17.90 9.84 -5.52
CA ALA A 32 -16.65 9.67 -6.27
C ALA A 32 -15.45 10.19 -5.47
N ALA A 33 -15.56 11.39 -4.90
CA ALA A 33 -14.50 11.99 -4.08
C ALA A 33 -14.20 11.14 -2.84
N SER A 34 -15.22 10.68 -2.10
CA SER A 34 -15.02 9.85 -0.91
C SER A 34 -14.40 8.49 -1.24
N ILE A 35 -14.81 7.84 -2.33
CA ILE A 35 -14.22 6.58 -2.79
C ILE A 35 -12.75 6.75 -3.17
N ILE A 36 -12.39 7.82 -3.89
CA ILE A 36 -10.99 8.09 -4.27
C ILE A 36 -10.13 8.28 -3.01
N ILE A 37 -10.58 9.08 -2.05
CA ILE A 37 -9.86 9.30 -0.79
C ILE A 37 -9.73 7.98 -0.01
N PHE A 38 -10.80 7.19 0.05
CA PHE A 38 -10.77 5.88 0.71
C PHE A 38 -9.78 4.92 0.06
N LEU A 39 -9.77 4.84 -1.28
CA LEU A 39 -8.84 3.98 -2.02
C LEU A 39 -7.38 4.42 -1.80
N PHE A 40 -7.13 5.73 -1.80
CA PHE A 40 -5.82 6.29 -1.49
C PHE A 40 -5.37 5.93 -0.07
N ALA A 41 -6.23 6.17 0.93
CA ALA A 41 -5.93 5.85 2.32
C ALA A 41 -5.69 4.34 2.51
N ARG A 42 -6.52 3.50 1.88
CA ARG A 42 -6.35 2.04 1.90
C ARG A 42 -5.02 1.64 1.28
N ASN A 43 -4.64 2.23 0.14
CA ASN A 43 -3.36 1.95 -0.50
C ASN A 43 -2.18 2.30 0.41
N GLU A 44 -2.20 3.50 1.01
CA GLU A 44 -1.13 3.96 1.90
C GLU A 44 -1.00 3.07 3.15
N LEU A 45 -2.12 2.75 3.80
CA LEU A 45 -2.13 1.92 5.02
C LEU A 45 -1.78 0.45 4.78
N THR A 46 -1.89 -0.03 3.53
CA THR A 46 -1.59 -1.42 3.17
C THR A 46 -0.31 -1.59 2.37
N TYR A 47 0.44 -0.51 2.13
CA TYR A 47 1.61 -0.50 1.25
C TYR A 47 2.64 -1.57 1.66
N ASP A 48 2.97 -1.66 2.95
CA ASP A 48 3.94 -2.62 3.49
C ASP A 48 3.31 -3.96 3.95
N ALA A 49 1.98 -4.09 3.86
CA ALA A 49 1.23 -5.25 4.39
C ALA A 49 1.15 -6.44 3.43
N PHE A 50 1.95 -6.46 2.36
CA PHE A 50 1.92 -7.53 1.35
C PHE A 50 2.59 -8.84 1.83
N HIS A 51 3.42 -8.77 2.87
CA HIS A 51 4.09 -9.95 3.42
C HIS A 51 3.28 -10.62 4.53
N LYS A 52 2.99 -11.93 4.37
CA LYS A 52 2.23 -12.73 5.35
C LYS A 52 2.85 -12.78 6.76
N LYS A 53 4.16 -12.52 6.89
CA LYS A 53 4.90 -12.46 8.16
C LYS A 53 5.60 -11.11 8.34
N ALA A 54 4.96 -10.00 7.95
CA ALA A 54 5.58 -8.66 7.96
C ALA A 54 6.25 -8.31 9.30
N ASP A 55 5.61 -8.62 10.43
CA ASP A 55 6.14 -8.34 11.78
C ASP A 55 7.43 -9.10 12.13
N SER A 56 7.77 -10.15 11.37
CA SER A 56 8.98 -10.96 11.57
C SER A 56 10.06 -10.67 10.53
N ILE A 57 9.89 -9.63 9.70
CA ILE A 57 10.87 -9.22 8.70
C ILE A 57 11.71 -8.09 9.30
N TYR A 58 13.02 -8.31 9.37
CA TYR A 58 13.97 -7.34 9.89
C TYR A 58 15.05 -7.00 8.85
N LEU A 59 15.46 -5.73 8.83
CA LEU A 59 16.58 -5.26 8.03
C LEU A 59 17.87 -5.27 8.86
N VAL A 60 18.86 -6.04 8.43
CA VAL A 60 20.18 -6.03 9.05
C VAL A 60 20.98 -4.82 8.56
N TYR A 61 21.53 -4.05 9.49
CA TYR A 61 22.43 -2.93 9.22
C TYR A 61 23.72 -3.10 10.03
N LYS A 62 24.76 -2.36 9.66
CA LYS A 62 26.03 -2.31 10.38
C LYS A 62 26.36 -0.90 10.81
N GLU A 63 27.07 -0.79 11.93
CA GLU A 63 27.67 0.45 12.38
C GLU A 63 29.17 0.42 12.08
N ARG A 64 29.64 1.45 11.38
CA ARG A 64 31.06 1.67 11.10
C ARG A 64 31.58 2.78 12.01
N ILE A 65 32.29 2.40 13.05
CA ILE A 65 32.94 3.33 13.96
C ILE A 65 34.20 3.88 13.28
N THR A 66 34.23 5.19 13.04
CA THR A 66 35.34 5.91 12.42
C THR A 66 35.85 6.99 13.40
N PRO A 67 37.11 7.43 13.34
CA PRO A 67 37.60 8.52 14.20
C PRO A 67 36.78 9.82 14.12
N THR A 68 36.04 10.02 13.03
CA THR A 68 35.17 11.18 12.77
C THR A 68 33.71 10.96 13.20
N GLY A 69 33.36 9.78 13.72
CA GLY A 69 32.01 9.43 14.17
C GLY A 69 31.55 8.03 13.75
N THR A 70 30.36 7.65 14.21
CA THR A 70 29.71 6.38 13.87
C THR A 70 28.84 6.56 12.61
N GLN A 71 29.08 5.73 11.60
CA GLN A 71 28.30 5.70 10.37
C GLN A 71 27.43 4.45 10.32
N ILE A 72 26.11 4.61 10.25
CA ILE A 72 25.17 3.50 10.06
C ILE A 72 25.02 3.23 8.56
N THR A 73 25.30 2.01 8.13
CA THR A 73 25.14 1.61 6.72
C THR A 73 24.34 0.31 6.59
N ARG A 74 23.60 0.19 5.48
CA ARG A 74 22.71 -0.95 5.19
C ARG A 74 23.37 -2.03 4.32
N ASP A 75 24.63 -1.82 3.92
CA ASP A 75 25.40 -2.78 3.17
C ASP A 75 26.02 -3.82 4.10
N THR A 76 25.71 -5.08 3.86
CA THR A 76 26.21 -6.20 4.65
C THR A 76 27.21 -7.02 3.85
N TRP A 77 28.11 -7.73 4.53
CA TRP A 77 29.05 -8.63 3.85
C TRP A 77 28.28 -9.73 3.10
N MET A 78 28.73 -10.07 1.90
CA MET A 78 28.12 -11.07 1.03
C MET A 78 27.74 -12.42 1.72
N PRO A 79 28.57 -13.01 2.61
CA PRO A 79 28.22 -14.26 3.29
C PRO A 79 27.22 -14.09 4.44
N MET A 80 26.91 -12.87 4.88
CA MET A 80 26.15 -12.62 6.11
C MET A 80 24.78 -13.30 6.13
N ALA A 81 24.03 -13.24 5.02
CA ALA A 81 22.71 -13.88 4.95
C ALA A 81 22.78 -15.41 5.20
N ARG A 82 23.82 -16.08 4.69
CA ARG A 82 24.01 -17.52 4.91
C ARG A 82 24.49 -17.82 6.33
N ALA A 83 25.47 -17.05 6.81
CA ALA A 83 26.02 -17.21 8.16
C ALA A 83 24.93 -17.01 9.23
N LEU A 84 24.06 -16.01 9.07
CA LEU A 84 22.96 -15.76 10.01
C LEU A 84 22.01 -16.95 10.15
N VAL A 85 21.63 -17.59 9.04
CA VAL A 85 20.75 -18.77 9.06
C VAL A 85 21.46 -20.00 9.65
N GLN A 86 22.79 -20.12 9.44
CA GLN A 86 23.57 -21.25 9.96
C GLN A 86 23.85 -21.14 11.46
N ASP A 87 24.23 -19.94 11.92
CA ASP A 87 24.72 -19.72 13.28
C ASP A 87 23.58 -19.37 14.26
N TYR A 88 22.44 -18.86 13.77
CA TYR A 88 21.31 -18.44 14.61
C TYR A 88 20.01 -19.18 14.24
N PRO A 89 19.61 -20.20 15.02
CA PRO A 89 18.42 -21.02 14.74
C PRO A 89 17.08 -20.25 14.74
N VAL A 90 17.03 -19.06 15.34
CA VAL A 90 15.85 -18.18 15.35
C VAL A 90 15.58 -17.53 13.98
N ILE A 91 16.56 -17.53 13.08
CA ILE A 91 16.45 -16.94 11.74
C ILE A 91 16.04 -18.05 10.77
N GLU A 92 14.74 -18.11 10.43
CA GLU A 92 14.20 -19.12 9.51
C GLU A 92 14.76 -18.97 8.09
N LYS A 93 14.84 -17.72 7.60
CA LYS A 93 15.23 -17.39 6.22
C LYS A 93 15.90 -16.04 6.18
N ALA A 94 16.87 -15.90 5.28
CA ALA A 94 17.51 -14.63 4.97
C ALA A 94 17.51 -14.40 3.46
N ALA A 95 17.26 -13.15 3.06
CA ALA A 95 17.36 -12.70 1.68
C ALA A 95 18.34 -11.54 1.60
N ARG A 96 18.99 -11.38 0.45
CA ARG A 96 19.84 -10.22 0.17
C ARG A 96 19.25 -9.44 -0.97
N ASN A 97 19.05 -8.15 -0.78
CA ASN A 97 18.78 -7.22 -1.86
C ASN A 97 20.10 -6.61 -2.35
N TRP A 98 20.25 -6.49 -3.65
CA TRP A 98 21.29 -5.68 -4.26
C TRP A 98 20.61 -4.44 -4.80
N ALA A 99 20.89 -3.28 -4.21
CA ALA A 99 20.38 -2.00 -4.70
C ALA A 99 21.14 -1.62 -5.98
N SER A 100 20.87 -2.33 -7.07
CA SER A 100 21.18 -1.85 -8.42
C SER A 100 20.16 -0.76 -8.73
N GLN A 101 20.58 0.51 -8.78
CA GLN A 101 19.80 1.60 -9.35
C GLN A 101 19.64 1.45 -10.89
N SER A 102 20.22 0.42 -11.49
CA SER A 102 20.00 0.03 -12.89
C SER A 102 18.99 -1.12 -12.96
N TRP A 103 17.95 -0.94 -13.78
CA TRP A 103 17.13 -2.05 -14.26
C TRP A 103 18.05 -3.00 -15.02
N VAL A 104 18.35 -4.16 -14.45
CA VAL A 104 19.03 -5.23 -15.19
C VAL A 104 17.90 -6.05 -15.80
N GLU A 105 17.62 -5.78 -17.08
CA GLU A 105 16.95 -6.76 -17.94
C GLU A 105 17.85 -8.00 -17.99
N VAL A 106 17.27 -9.15 -17.60
CA VAL A 106 17.87 -10.46 -17.84
C VAL A 106 17.43 -10.92 -19.21
#